data_AF-A0A816MM66-F1
#
_entry.id   AF-A0A816MM66-F1
#
_cell.length_a   1.000
_cell.length_b   1.000
_cell.length_c   1.000
_cell.angle_alpha   90.00
_cell.angle_beta   90.00
_cell.angle_gamma   90.00
#
_symmetry.space_group_name_H-M   'P 1'
#
loop_
_entity.id
_entity.type
_entity.pdbx_description
1 polymer ?
#
loop_
_entity_poly.entity_id
_entity_poly.type
_entity_poly.pdbx_seq_one_letter_code
_entity_poly.pdbx_strand_id
1 'polypeptide(L)'
;MSTFDANNFNGISQLSSNNEPVPNRHASDSFTSSRSYAPEYHAQTAYATQRRLCEQLREEAKCERAKVSIVCKDLVHYITDHQSNDALVIGFQSPKENPFRDKQQCSLI
;
A
#
# COMPACT_ATOMS: atom_id res chain seq x y z
N MET A 1 27.91 -7.51 -11.23
CA MET A 1 27.38 -7.09 -9.92
C MET A 1 26.89 -5.66 -10.07
N SER A 2 25.67 -5.48 -10.58
CA SER A 2 25.08 -4.16 -10.82
C SER A 2 24.64 -3.55 -9.50
N THR A 3 25.15 -2.37 -9.20
CA THR A 3 24.77 -1.55 -8.04
C THR A 3 23.29 -1.21 -8.11
N PHE A 4 22.54 -1.55 -7.07
CA PHE A 4 21.14 -1.19 -6.91
C PHE A 4 21.10 0.30 -6.50
N ASP A 5 20.71 1.17 -7.42
CA ASP A 5 20.58 2.60 -7.14
C ASP A 5 19.42 2.86 -6.17
N ALA A 6 19.75 3.24 -4.93
CA ALA A 6 18.80 3.50 -3.85
C ALA A 6 18.01 4.82 -3.98
N ASN A 7 18.04 5.47 -5.15
CA ASN A 7 17.54 6.84 -5.34
C ASN A 7 16.23 6.93 -6.13
N ASN A 8 15.46 5.85 -6.28
CA ASN A 8 14.16 5.90 -6.96
C ASN A 8 12.99 5.60 -6.03
N PHE A 9 12.72 6.50 -5.09
CA PHE A 9 11.53 6.46 -4.23
C PHE A 9 10.71 7.77 -4.34
N ASN A 10 10.51 8.27 -5.56
CA ASN A 10 9.67 9.46 -5.83
C ASN A 10 8.16 9.15 -5.92
N GLY A 11 7.68 8.08 -5.29
CA GLY A 11 6.34 7.53 -5.58
C GLY A 11 5.23 7.76 -4.55
N ILE A 12 5.48 8.19 -3.31
CA ILE A 12 4.48 8.06 -2.22
C ILE A 12 4.16 9.37 -1.48
N SER A 13 4.30 10.54 -2.13
CA SER A 13 4.00 11.83 -1.48
C SER A 13 2.71 12.50 -1.94
N GLN A 14 1.90 11.88 -2.80
CA GLN A 14 0.72 12.52 -3.42
C GLN A 14 -0.63 12.11 -2.85
N LEU A 15 -0.75 11.84 -1.55
CA LEU A 15 -2.06 11.67 -0.90
C LEU A 15 -2.08 12.27 0.51
N SER A 16 -2.17 13.61 0.60
CA SER A 16 -2.75 14.25 1.78
C SER A 16 -3.26 15.67 1.49
N SER A 17 -4.58 15.83 1.62
CA SER A 17 -5.34 17.06 1.89
C SER A 17 -5.33 18.20 0.85
N ASN A 18 -6.33 18.17 -0.03
CA ASN A 18 -6.90 19.34 -0.69
C ASN A 18 -7.57 20.29 0.33
N ASN A 19 -6.78 21.09 1.04
CA ASN A 19 -7.27 22.30 1.70
C ASN A 19 -6.44 23.48 1.20
N GLU A 20 -6.68 23.85 -0.06
CA GLU A 20 -6.25 25.13 -0.61
C GLU A 20 -6.99 26.27 0.12
N PRO A 21 -6.28 27.24 0.74
CA PRO A 21 -6.94 28.39 1.34
C PRO A 21 -7.48 29.29 0.22
N VAL A 22 -8.81 29.42 0.14
CA VAL A 22 -9.47 30.32 -0.82
C VAL A 22 -9.05 31.76 -0.52
N PRO A 23 -8.43 32.51 -1.47
CA PRO A 23 -7.97 33.85 -1.18
C PRO A 23 -9.15 34.83 -1.11
N ASN A 24 -9.23 35.55 0.00
CA ASN A 24 -10.24 36.57 0.27
C ASN A 24 -10.08 37.74 -0.73
N ARG A 25 -11.11 37.98 -1.55
CA ARG A 25 -11.11 38.99 -2.62
C ARG A 25 -11.41 40.37 -2.06
N HIS A 26 -10.41 41.10 -1.56
CA HIS A 26 -10.47 42.57 -1.51
C HIS A 26 -9.08 43.19 -1.43
N ALA A 27 -8.69 43.85 -2.52
CA ALA A 27 -7.91 45.09 -2.62
C ALA A 27 -7.11 45.06 -3.93
N SER A 28 -7.49 45.91 -4.86
CA SER A 28 -6.64 46.38 -5.95
C SER A 28 -5.41 47.01 -5.35
N ASP A 29 -4.21 46.52 -5.65
CA ASP A 29 -3.06 47.36 -5.97
C ASP A 29 -1.91 46.54 -6.57
N SER A 30 -1.19 47.25 -7.42
CA SER A 30 -0.14 46.91 -8.36
C SER A 30 1.05 46.08 -7.86
N PHE A 31 1.63 45.38 -8.84
CA PHE A 31 3.06 45.10 -8.99
C PHE A 31 3.62 43.92 -8.17
N THR A 32 4.01 42.90 -8.91
CA THR A 32 4.79 41.73 -8.48
C THR A 32 6.00 42.15 -7.64
N SER A 33 5.87 42.09 -6.33
CA SER A 33 7.00 42.23 -5.41
C SER A 33 6.84 41.23 -4.29
N SER A 34 7.90 40.48 -4.03
CA SER A 34 8.10 39.64 -2.83
C SER A 34 7.55 38.22 -2.86
N ARG A 35 7.93 37.43 -3.87
CA ARG A 35 8.07 35.96 -3.76
C ARG A 35 9.24 35.58 -2.83
N SER A 36 9.40 36.27 -1.69
CA SER A 36 10.59 36.21 -0.83
C SER A 36 10.37 35.50 0.51
N TYR A 37 9.15 35.10 0.83
CA TYR A 37 8.87 34.29 2.02
C TYR A 37 8.49 32.88 1.56
N ALA A 38 9.45 31.94 1.57
CA ALA A 38 9.21 30.50 1.80
C ALA A 38 10.39 29.55 1.46
N PRO A 39 11.69 29.88 1.56
CA PRO A 39 12.70 28.81 1.61
C PRO A 39 12.65 28.05 2.94
N GLU A 40 12.44 28.77 4.05
CA GLU A 40 12.62 28.21 5.41
C GLU A 40 11.49 27.27 5.85
N TYR A 41 10.24 27.55 5.48
CA TYR A 41 9.11 26.69 5.87
C TYR A 41 9.16 25.31 5.18
N HIS A 42 9.63 25.26 3.93
CA HIS A 42 9.85 24.00 3.22
C HIS A 42 11.01 23.21 3.82
N ALA A 43 12.10 23.89 4.22
CA ALA A 43 13.21 23.23 4.91
C ALA A 43 12.78 22.68 6.28
N GLN A 44 11.99 23.43 7.05
CA GLN A 44 11.51 23.02 8.36
C GLN A 44 10.54 21.82 8.29
N THR A 45 9.65 21.80 7.30
CA THR A 45 8.74 20.68 7.06
C THR A 45 9.47 19.46 6.49
N ALA A 46 10.45 19.65 5.60
CA ALA A 46 11.31 18.56 5.12
C ALA A 46 12.10 17.90 6.25
N TYR A 47 12.65 18.69 7.18
CA TYR A 47 13.35 18.18 8.35
C TYR A 47 12.41 17.37 9.27
N ALA A 48 11.21 17.88 9.54
CA ALA A 48 10.22 17.19 10.35
C ALA A 48 9.79 15.84 9.72
N THR A 49 9.61 15.81 8.40
CA THR A 49 9.31 14.57 7.67
C THR A 49 10.46 13.59 7.73
N GLN A 50 11.70 14.03 7.54
CA GLN A 50 12.88 13.18 7.64
C GLN A 50 13.05 12.58 9.03
N ARG A 51 12.78 13.36 10.08
CA ARG A 51 12.78 12.89 11.47
C ARG A 51 11.78 11.76 11.68
N ARG A 52 10.53 11.94 11.22
CA ARG A 52 9.48 10.92 11.30
C ARG A 52 9.86 9.65 10.53
N LEU A 53 10.43 9.80 9.34
CA LEU A 53 10.89 8.65 8.54
C LEU A 53 12.00 7.87 9.27
N CYS A 54 13.01 8.57 9.81
CA CYS A 54 14.06 7.92 10.60
C CYS A 54 13.52 7.20 11.83
N GLU A 55 12.49 7.77 12.48
CA GLU A 55 11.82 7.14 13.62
C GLU A 55 11.06 5.88 13.18
N GLN A 56 10.32 5.91 12.08
CA GLN A 56 9.65 4.72 11.51
C GLN A 56 10.64 3.63 11.10
N LEU A 57 11.72 3.97 10.39
CA LEU A 57 12.75 3.02 9.99
C LEU A 57 13.45 2.37 11.20
N ARG A 58 13.65 3.11 12.30
CA ARG A 58 14.21 2.54 13.54
C ARG A 58 13.29 1.52 14.16
N GLU A 59 11.98 1.75 14.15
CA GLU A 59 11.02 0.75 14.64
C GLU A 59 10.97 -0.48 13.72
N GLU A 60 10.99 -0.30 12.40
CA GLU A 60 11.02 -1.43 11.45
C GLU A 60 12.31 -2.26 11.53
N ALA A 61 13.44 -1.61 11.80
CA ALA A 61 14.71 -2.30 11.99
C ALA A 61 14.68 -3.26 13.19
N LYS A 62 13.92 -2.92 14.25
CA LYS A 62 13.74 -3.74 15.45
C LYS A 62 12.82 -4.96 15.24
N CYS A 63 12.15 -5.06 14.10
CA CYS A 63 11.29 -6.20 13.82
C CYS A 63 12.09 -7.51 13.80
N GLU A 64 11.69 -8.46 14.63
CA GLU A 64 12.29 -9.80 14.67
C GLU A 64 11.94 -10.58 13.40
N ARG A 65 12.96 -11.15 12.76
CA ARG A 65 12.82 -11.90 11.50
C ARG A 65 13.05 -13.38 11.75
N ALA A 66 12.20 -14.22 11.18
CA ALA A 66 12.43 -15.66 11.11
C ALA A 66 13.31 -16.01 9.89
N LYS A 67 14.03 -17.14 9.96
CA LYS A 67 14.77 -17.65 8.81
C LYS A 67 13.79 -18.01 7.69
N VAL A 68 14.09 -17.58 6.47
CA VAL A 68 13.28 -17.89 5.27
C VAL A 68 13.04 -19.39 5.15
N SER A 69 14.05 -20.23 5.40
CA SER A 69 13.92 -21.68 5.36
C SER A 69 12.90 -22.26 6.34
N ILE A 70 12.64 -21.59 7.47
CA ILE A 70 11.63 -22.00 8.45
C ILE A 70 10.25 -21.54 7.97
N VAL A 71 10.11 -20.26 7.63
CA VAL A 71 8.84 -19.71 7.14
C VAL A 71 8.34 -20.45 5.90
N CYS A 72 9.23 -20.81 4.97
CA CYS A 72 8.86 -21.60 3.80
C CYS A 72 8.33 -23.00 4.18
N LYS A 73 8.90 -23.65 5.20
CA LYS A 73 8.39 -24.94 5.67
C LYS A 73 7.01 -24.80 6.27
N ASP A 74 6.79 -23.76 7.08
CA ASP A 74 5.51 -23.48 7.72
C ASP A 74 4.42 -23.20 6.67
N LEU A 75 4.75 -22.41 5.64
CA LEU A 75 3.85 -22.15 4.52
C LEU A 75 3.49 -23.42 3.76
N VAL A 76 4.48 -24.26 3.41
CA VAL A 76 4.25 -25.53 2.71
C VAL A 76 3.40 -26.47 3.55
N HIS A 77 3.66 -26.54 4.86
CA HIS A 77 2.88 -27.35 5.77
C HIS A 77 1.42 -26.90 5.81
N TYR A 78 1.18 -25.60 6.00
CA TYR A 78 -0.18 -25.05 6.02
C TYR A 78 -0.94 -25.35 4.71
N ILE A 79 -0.30 -25.13 3.56
CA ILE A 79 -0.91 -25.43 2.26
C ILE A 79 -1.22 -26.94 2.15
N THR A 80 -0.29 -27.80 2.54
CA THR A 80 -0.46 -29.25 2.45
C THR A 80 -1.64 -29.75 3.28
N ASP A 81 -1.84 -29.18 4.47
CA ASP A 81 -2.91 -29.55 5.39
C ASP A 81 -4.29 -29.10 4.88
N HIS A 82 -4.36 -28.01 4.10
CA HIS A 82 -5.62 -27.40 3.68
C HIS A 82 -5.97 -27.67 2.20
N GLN A 83 -5.02 -28.09 1.37
CA GLN A 83 -5.23 -28.28 -0.07
C GLN A 83 -6.36 -29.26 -0.39
N SER A 84 -6.62 -30.26 0.46
CA SER A 84 -7.69 -31.23 0.23
C SER A 84 -9.09 -30.61 0.32
N ASN A 85 -9.20 -29.47 1.01
CA ASN A 85 -10.45 -28.73 1.21
C ASN A 85 -10.57 -27.55 0.23
N ASP A 86 -9.55 -27.31 -0.59
CA ASP A 86 -9.57 -26.24 -1.59
C ASP A 86 -10.30 -26.73 -2.85
N ALA A 87 -11.51 -26.20 -3.05
CA ALA A 87 -12.35 -26.53 -4.19
C ALA A 87 -11.74 -26.13 -5.55
N LEU A 88 -10.77 -25.22 -5.59
CA LEU A 88 -10.07 -24.84 -6.83
C LEU A 88 -8.92 -25.77 -7.16
N VAL A 89 -8.40 -26.50 -6.17
CA VAL A 89 -7.31 -27.47 -6.35
C VAL A 89 -7.86 -28.87 -6.64
N ILE A 90 -8.80 -29.33 -5.81
CA ILE A 90 -9.36 -30.71 -5.89
C ILE A 90 -10.64 -30.76 -6.74
N GLY A 91 -11.32 -29.62 -6.92
CA GLY A 91 -12.67 -29.58 -7.44
C GLY A 91 -13.71 -29.79 -6.34
N PHE A 92 -14.98 -29.48 -6.66
CA PHE A 92 -16.10 -29.80 -5.79
C PHE A 92 -16.38 -31.31 -5.81
N GLN A 93 -16.70 -31.91 -4.66
CA GLN A 93 -16.99 -33.35 -4.58
C GLN A 93 -18.29 -33.71 -5.31
N SER A 94 -19.20 -32.74 -5.41
CA SER A 94 -20.44 -32.84 -6.15
C SER A 94 -20.73 -31.54 -6.90
N PRO A 95 -21.29 -31.60 -8.12
CA PRO A 95 -21.76 -30.41 -8.81
C PRO A 95 -22.70 -29.56 -7.95
N LYS A 96 -23.47 -30.16 -7.04
CA LYS A 96 -24.43 -29.47 -6.15
C LYS A 96 -23.77 -28.55 -5.12
N GLU A 97 -22.54 -28.83 -4.72
CA GLU A 97 -21.78 -28.03 -3.76
C GLU A 97 -21.23 -26.74 -4.39
N ASN A 98 -21.07 -26.74 -5.72
CA ASN A 98 -20.72 -25.53 -6.45
C ASN A 98 -21.94 -24.57 -6.49
N PRO A 99 -21.86 -23.39 -5.84
CA PRO A 99 -22.93 -22.40 -5.88
C PRO A 99 -23.17 -21.82 -7.28
N PHE A 100 -22.15 -21.91 -8.15
CA PHE A 100 -22.14 -21.39 -9.51
C PHE A 100 -22.45 -22.46 -10.58
N ARG A 101 -22.96 -23.63 -10.18
CA ARG A 101 -23.39 -24.65 -11.15
C ARG A 101 -24.61 -24.16 -11.94
N ASP A 102 -24.72 -24.63 -13.18
CA ASP A 102 -25.96 -24.46 -13.95
C ASP A 102 -27.13 -25.13 -13.22
N LYS A 103 -28.21 -24.37 -13.02
CA LYS A 103 -29.47 -24.93 -12.53
C LYS A 103 -30.04 -25.76 -13.68
N GLN A 104 -30.15 -27.08 -13.49
CA GLN A 104 -30.92 -27.92 -14.40
C GLN A 104 -32.31 -27.29 -14.53
N GLN A 105 -32.66 -26.83 -15.73
CA GLN A 105 -33.98 -26.29 -16.00
C GLN A 105 -34.97 -27.44 -15.77
N CYS A 106 -35.91 -27.29 -14.82
CA CYS A 106 -36.99 -28.25 -14.67
C CYS A 106 -37.72 -28.37 -16.00
N SER A 107 -37.65 -29.55 -16.63
CA SER A 107 -38.59 -29.90 -17.69
C SER A 107 -39.92 -30.19 -17.01
N LEU A 108 -40.89 -29.28 -17.15
CA LEU A 108 -42.28 -29.58 -16.81
C LEU A 108 -42.74 -30.63 -17.83
N ILE A 109 -43.03 -31.84 -17.34
CA ILE A 109 -43.66 -32.92 -18.12
C ILE A 109 -45.15 -32.94 -17.79
#